data_AF-A0A8T6QIR5-F1
#
_entry.id   AF-A0A8T6QIR5-F1
#
_cell.length_a   1.000
_cell.length_b   1.000
_cell.length_c   1.000
_cell.angle_alpha   90.00
_cell.angle_beta   90.00
_cell.angle_gamma   90.00
#
_symmetry.space_group_name_H-M   'P 1'
#
loop_
_entity.id
_entity.type
_entity.pdbx_description
1 polymer ?
#
loop_
_entity_poly.entity_id
_entity_poly.type
_entity_poly.pdbx_seq_one_letter_code
_entity_poly.pdbx_strand_id
1 'polypeptide(L)'
;TVELVHELTNTQNLGVDPVSVIHGGNERGTYVCKELVYAYAMWISPSFHLKVIRTFDMVTSAPEKLSGQAADKMQAGVILLDFMRRELNLSNSSVLGACQKLQEAVGLPNLAPRYAIDAPADAHDGSSRPTLSLSALLKQYGIRLTANQAYHQMVKLGIVEQRERYSRTAINNIKKFWSLTA
;
A
#
# COMPACT_ATOMS: atom_id res chain seq x y z
N THR A 1 28.63 -32.85 -26.13
CA THR A 1 28.52 -33.16 -24.69
C THR A 1 29.78 -32.77 -23.93
N VAL A 2 30.99 -33.07 -24.44
CA VAL A 2 32.26 -32.68 -23.80
C VAL A 2 32.39 -31.16 -23.60
N GLU A 3 32.05 -30.37 -24.62
CA GLU A 3 32.07 -28.90 -24.53
C GLU A 3 31.10 -28.35 -23.47
N LEU A 4 29.89 -28.91 -23.39
CA LEU A 4 28.89 -28.55 -22.39
C LEU A 4 29.35 -28.88 -20.95
N VAL A 5 30.02 -30.02 -20.76
CA VAL A 5 30.61 -30.37 -19.46
C VAL A 5 31.67 -29.34 -19.06
N HIS A 6 32.55 -28.96 -19.99
CA HIS A 6 33.57 -27.94 -19.73
C HIS A 6 32.96 -26.57 -19.39
N GLU A 7 31.91 -26.16 -20.11
CA GLU A 7 31.17 -24.91 -19.81
C GLU A 7 30.49 -24.95 -18.44
N LEU A 8 29.89 -26.08 -18.07
CA LEU A 8 29.27 -26.27 -16.76
C LEU A 8 30.32 -26.25 -15.63
N THR A 9 31.47 -26.90 -15.81
CA THR A 9 32.58 -26.86 -14.84
C THR A 9 33.07 -25.42 -14.59
N ASN A 10 33.12 -24.59 -15.64
CA ASN A 10 33.59 -23.20 -15.51
C ASN A 10 32.55 -22.27 -14.87
N THR A 11 31.26 -22.55 -15.02
CA THR A 11 30.17 -21.67 -14.57
C THR A 11 29.57 -22.06 -13.22
N GLN A 12 29.52 -23.36 -12.89
CA GLN A 12 28.92 -23.90 -11.66
C GLN A 12 29.89 -23.92 -10.47
N ASN A 13 30.57 -22.80 -10.15
CA ASN A 13 31.51 -22.61 -9.02
C ASN A 13 30.95 -22.89 -7.58
N LEU A 14 29.89 -23.68 -7.44
CA LEU A 14 29.28 -24.14 -6.18
C LEU A 14 29.85 -25.47 -5.64
N GLY A 15 30.94 -25.99 -6.21
CA GLY A 15 31.64 -27.17 -5.68
C GLY A 15 30.98 -28.52 -5.99
N VAL A 16 30.13 -28.58 -7.03
CA VAL A 16 29.52 -29.82 -7.51
C VAL A 16 29.99 -30.06 -8.94
N ASP A 17 30.70 -31.18 -9.15
CA ASP A 17 31.14 -31.56 -10.49
C ASP A 17 29.94 -31.94 -11.38
N PRO A 18 29.91 -31.53 -12.65
CA PRO A 18 28.82 -31.87 -13.58
C PRO A 18 28.59 -33.38 -13.73
N VAL A 19 29.64 -34.18 -13.53
CA VAL A 19 29.60 -35.65 -13.48
C VAL A 19 30.38 -36.11 -12.26
N SER A 20 29.76 -36.90 -11.39
CA SER A 20 30.38 -37.46 -10.20
C SER A 20 30.23 -38.99 -10.19
N VAL A 21 31.32 -39.71 -9.91
CA VAL A 21 31.32 -41.17 -9.86
C VAL A 21 31.69 -41.63 -8.47
N ILE A 22 30.75 -42.29 -7.78
CA ILE A 22 30.97 -42.86 -6.46
C ILE A 22 31.36 -44.33 -6.61
N HIS A 23 32.57 -44.66 -6.17
CA HIS A 23 33.10 -46.02 -6.20
C HIS A 23 32.97 -46.68 -4.81
N GLY A 24 32.29 -47.83 -4.76
CA GLY A 24 32.08 -48.59 -3.52
C GLY A 24 30.90 -48.11 -2.65
N GLY A 25 30.52 -48.92 -1.66
CA GLY A 25 29.38 -48.63 -0.77
C GLY A 25 28.00 -48.84 -1.40
N ASN A 26 26.96 -48.46 -0.65
CA ASN A 26 25.56 -48.62 -1.08
C ASN A 26 25.10 -47.56 -2.10
N GLU A 27 25.76 -46.40 -2.14
CA GLU A 27 25.41 -45.28 -3.04
C GLU A 27 26.26 -45.25 -4.32
N ARG A 28 26.89 -46.37 -4.68
CA ARG A 28 27.68 -46.52 -5.90
C ARG A 28 26.88 -46.15 -7.15
N GLY A 29 27.49 -45.37 -8.03
CA GLY A 29 26.86 -44.96 -9.27
C GLY A 29 27.50 -43.72 -9.89
N THR A 30 27.07 -43.43 -11.12
CA THR A 30 27.42 -42.21 -11.84
C THR A 30 26.25 -41.24 -11.73
N TYR A 31 26.50 -40.08 -11.14
CA TYR A 31 25.55 -39.00 -10.94
C TYR A 31 25.91 -37.85 -11.88
N VAL A 32 24.89 -37.19 -12.41
CA VAL A 32 25.04 -36.09 -13.37
C VAL A 32 24.13 -34.93 -12.98
N CYS A 33 24.54 -33.71 -13.30
CA CYS A 33 23.70 -32.54 -13.08
C CYS A 33 22.47 -32.54 -14.00
N LYS A 34 21.41 -31.83 -13.58
CA LYS A 34 20.12 -31.78 -14.30
C LYS A 34 20.28 -31.29 -15.74
N GLU A 35 21.22 -30.38 -15.98
CA GLU A 35 21.46 -29.77 -17.29
C GLU A 35 21.95 -30.82 -18.30
N LEU A 36 22.80 -31.75 -17.88
CA LEU A 36 23.24 -32.86 -18.73
C LEU A 36 22.10 -33.84 -19.01
N VAL A 37 21.22 -34.08 -18.04
CA VAL A 37 20.01 -34.90 -18.24
C VAL A 37 19.09 -34.26 -19.29
N TYR A 38 18.88 -32.94 -19.20
CA TYR A 38 18.09 -32.21 -20.19
C TYR A 38 18.73 -32.22 -21.57
N ALA A 39 20.03 -31.95 -21.68
CA ALA A 39 20.75 -31.99 -22.95
C ALA A 39 20.65 -33.36 -23.63
N TYR A 40 20.78 -34.43 -22.86
CA TYR A 40 20.63 -35.80 -23.36
C TYR A 40 19.18 -36.10 -23.78
N ALA A 41 18.19 -35.71 -22.98
CA ALA A 41 16.78 -35.87 -23.31
C ALA A 41 16.38 -35.10 -24.58
N MET A 42 16.93 -33.89 -24.77
CA MET A 42 16.75 -33.09 -25.99
C MET A 42 17.44 -33.71 -27.21
N TRP A 43 18.55 -34.43 -27.03
CA TRP A 43 19.24 -35.12 -28.13
C TRP A 43 18.47 -36.35 -28.61
N ILE A 44 17.95 -37.17 -27.68
CA ILE A 44 17.27 -38.43 -28.03
C ILE A 44 15.82 -38.23 -28.44
N SER A 45 15.12 -37.26 -27.84
CA SER A 45 13.69 -37.06 -28.06
C SER A 45 13.41 -35.71 -28.73
N PRO A 46 13.12 -35.69 -30.05
CA PRO A 46 12.71 -34.48 -30.75
C PRO A 46 11.46 -33.84 -30.14
N SER A 47 10.51 -34.66 -29.66
CA SER A 47 9.30 -34.16 -29.00
C SER A 47 9.59 -33.46 -27.67
N PHE A 48 10.55 -33.96 -26.88
CA PHE A 48 10.98 -33.30 -25.66
C PHE A 48 11.78 -32.02 -25.98
N HIS A 49 12.65 -32.08 -26.98
CA HIS A 49 13.39 -30.92 -27.47
C HIS A 49 12.46 -29.74 -27.80
N LEU A 50 11.39 -29.99 -28.57
CA LEU A 50 10.41 -28.96 -28.91
C LEU A 50 9.67 -28.43 -27.68
N LYS A 51 9.39 -29.25 -26.66
CA LYS A 51 8.79 -28.78 -25.41
C LYS A 51 9.72 -27.83 -24.67
N VAL A 52 11.01 -28.16 -24.58
CA VAL A 52 11.99 -27.29 -23.91
C VAL A 52 12.09 -25.95 -24.65
N ILE A 53 12.23 -25.94 -25.97
CA ILE A 53 12.26 -24.71 -26.78
C ILE A 53 10.99 -23.88 -26.57
N ARG A 54 9.80 -24.49 -26.71
CA ARG A 54 8.53 -23.75 -26.55
C ARG A 54 8.33 -23.20 -25.14
N THR A 55 8.79 -23.93 -24.13
CA THR A 55 8.70 -23.49 -22.74
C THR A 55 9.65 -22.33 -22.49
N PHE A 56 10.88 -22.40 -23.04
CA PHE A 56 11.84 -21.31 -23.00
C PHE A 56 11.33 -20.07 -23.73
N ASP A 57 10.82 -20.24 -24.96
CA ASP A 57 10.20 -19.17 -25.73
C ASP A 57 9.01 -18.59 -24.97
N MET A 58 8.14 -19.42 -24.38
CA MET A 58 7.01 -18.93 -23.58
C MET A 58 7.46 -18.09 -22.39
N VAL A 59 8.50 -18.50 -21.65
CA VAL A 59 9.01 -17.74 -20.49
C VAL A 59 9.73 -16.45 -20.93
N THR A 60 10.39 -16.45 -22.09
CA THR A 60 11.14 -15.30 -22.59
C THR A 60 10.31 -14.34 -23.45
N SER A 61 9.26 -14.82 -24.10
CA SER A 61 8.34 -14.06 -24.97
C SER A 61 7.03 -13.71 -24.28
N ALA A 62 6.62 -14.41 -23.22
CA ALA A 62 5.56 -13.90 -22.37
C ALA A 62 6.06 -12.59 -21.73
N PRO A 63 5.22 -11.54 -21.69
CA PRO A 63 5.48 -10.37 -20.88
C PRO A 63 5.31 -10.70 -19.38
N GLU A 64 6.03 -11.71 -18.88
CA GLU A 64 6.17 -11.99 -17.45
C GLU A 64 7.14 -10.97 -16.85
N LYS A 65 6.57 -9.79 -16.56
CA LYS A 65 6.93 -8.87 -15.47
C LYS A 65 6.03 -7.64 -15.41
N LEU A 66 5.24 -7.34 -16.45
CA LEU A 66 4.34 -6.18 -16.45
C LEU A 66 2.96 -6.48 -15.82
N SER A 67 2.41 -7.67 -16.04
CA SER A 67 1.11 -8.08 -15.48
C SER A 67 1.18 -8.36 -13.97
N GLY A 68 2.20 -9.12 -13.54
CA GLY A 68 2.44 -9.41 -12.11
C GLY A 68 2.76 -8.15 -11.30
N GLN A 69 3.66 -7.28 -11.77
CA GLN A 69 4.01 -6.08 -11.01
C GLN A 69 2.85 -5.11 -10.80
N ALA A 70 1.96 -4.95 -11.79
CA ALA A 70 0.79 -4.08 -11.64
C ALA A 70 -0.20 -4.68 -10.63
N ALA A 71 -0.44 -6.00 -10.70
CA ALA A 71 -1.28 -6.71 -9.75
C ALA A 71 -0.69 -6.69 -8.33
N ASP A 72 0.62 -6.94 -8.18
CA ASP A 72 1.35 -6.93 -6.91
C ASP A 72 1.33 -5.55 -6.26
N LYS A 73 1.56 -4.49 -7.05
CA LYS A 73 1.48 -3.09 -6.57
C LYS A 73 0.06 -2.73 -6.13
N MET A 74 -0.96 -3.18 -6.86
CA MET A 74 -2.36 -2.99 -6.46
C MET A 74 -2.68 -3.71 -5.16
N GLN A 75 -2.27 -4.97 -5.04
CA GLN A 75 -2.48 -5.74 -3.82
C GLN A 75 -1.78 -5.09 -2.62
N ALA A 76 -0.51 -4.70 -2.77
CA ALA A 76 0.23 -3.98 -1.74
C ALA A 76 -0.44 -2.66 -1.36
N GLY A 77 -0.94 -1.91 -2.36
CA GLY A 77 -1.65 -0.65 -2.16
C GLY A 77 -2.97 -0.82 -1.40
N VAL A 78 -3.75 -1.85 -1.72
CA VAL A 78 -5.01 -2.18 -1.04
C VAL A 78 -4.75 -2.61 0.41
N ILE A 79 -3.73 -3.43 0.65
CA ILE A 79 -3.35 -3.87 2.00
C ILE A 79 -2.93 -2.67 2.85
N LEU A 80 -2.06 -1.80 2.33
CA LEU A 80 -1.62 -0.60 3.02
C LEU A 80 -2.80 0.33 3.33
N LEU A 81 -3.72 0.50 2.37
CA LEU A 81 -4.90 1.32 2.56
C LEU A 81 -5.83 0.76 3.65
N ASP A 82 -6.05 -0.56 3.71
CA ASP A 82 -6.87 -1.19 4.76
C ASP A 82 -6.22 -1.02 6.14
N PHE A 83 -4.90 -1.17 6.23
CA PHE A 83 -4.14 -0.89 7.45
C PHE A 83 -4.29 0.56 7.90
N MET A 84 -4.05 1.53 7.02
CA MET A 84 -4.16 2.96 7.35
C MET A 84 -5.58 3.34 7.76
N ARG A 85 -6.60 2.75 7.13
CA ARG A 85 -7.99 2.99 7.49
C ARG A 85 -8.30 2.54 8.92
N ARG A 86 -7.78 1.38 9.34
CA ARG A 86 -8.04 0.79 10.66
C ARG A 86 -7.19 1.41 11.76
N GLU A 87 -5.90 1.60 11.51
CA GLU A 87 -4.93 2.04 12.54
C GLU A 87 -4.85 3.57 12.66
N LEU A 88 -4.97 4.29 11.54
CA LEU A 88 -4.83 5.74 11.51
C LEU A 88 -6.18 6.46 11.46
N ASN A 89 -7.30 5.73 11.55
CA ASN A 89 -8.67 6.26 11.43
C ASN A 89 -8.83 7.18 10.20
N LEU A 90 -8.33 6.70 9.05
CA LEU A 90 -8.31 7.48 7.81
C LEU A 90 -9.74 7.92 7.40
N SER A 91 -9.91 9.21 7.09
CA SER A 91 -11.21 9.77 6.67
C SER A 91 -11.69 9.21 5.34
N ASN A 92 -12.99 9.25 5.07
CA ASN A 92 -13.58 8.74 3.82
C ASN A 92 -13.02 9.46 2.58
N SER A 93 -12.76 10.77 2.68
CA SER A 93 -12.10 11.57 1.63
C SER A 93 -10.68 11.10 1.34
N SER A 94 -9.93 10.76 2.37
CA SER A 94 -8.57 10.22 2.24
C SER A 94 -8.57 8.82 1.64
N VAL A 95 -9.52 7.97 2.04
CA VAL A 95 -9.72 6.63 1.43
C VAL A 95 -10.07 6.76 -0.05
N LEU A 96 -10.99 7.66 -0.40
CA LEU A 96 -11.38 7.93 -1.78
C LEU A 96 -10.18 8.39 -2.61
N GLY A 97 -9.40 9.36 -2.11
CA GLY A 97 -8.20 9.84 -2.79
C GLY A 97 -7.16 8.74 -3.00
N ALA A 98 -6.99 7.85 -2.02
CA ALA A 98 -6.10 6.70 -2.16
C ALA A 98 -6.60 5.73 -3.24
N CYS A 99 -7.89 5.41 -3.28
CA CYS A 99 -8.49 4.57 -4.32
C CYS A 99 -8.29 5.15 -5.72
N GLN A 100 -8.48 6.46 -5.89
CA GLN A 100 -8.25 7.14 -7.18
C GLN A 100 -6.79 7.06 -7.61
N LYS A 101 -5.84 7.28 -6.69
CA LYS A 101 -4.40 7.14 -6.97
C LYS A 101 -4.01 5.71 -7.33
N LEU A 102 -4.61 4.70 -6.70
CA LEU A 102 -4.38 3.30 -7.05
C LEU A 102 -4.89 2.98 -8.46
N GLN A 103 -6.08 3.50 -8.83
CA GLN A 103 -6.62 3.36 -10.20
C GLN A 103 -5.69 4.01 -11.23
N GLU A 104 -5.24 5.24 -10.97
CA GLU A 104 -4.30 5.96 -11.84
C GLU A 104 -2.96 5.23 -11.98
N ALA A 105 -2.41 4.70 -10.88
CA ALA A 105 -1.13 3.99 -10.87
C ALA A 105 -1.12 2.71 -11.72
N VAL A 106 -2.29 2.12 -11.98
CA VAL A 106 -2.46 0.90 -12.80
C VAL A 106 -3.14 1.18 -14.13
N GLY A 107 -3.35 2.45 -14.47
CA GLY A 107 -3.95 2.87 -15.75
C GLY A 107 -5.42 2.50 -15.87
N LEU A 108 -6.11 2.28 -14.74
CA LEU A 108 -7.55 2.06 -14.72
C LEU A 108 -8.29 3.40 -14.80
N PRO A 109 -9.44 3.45 -15.50
CA PRO A 109 -10.27 4.65 -15.52
C PRO A 109 -10.75 4.99 -14.10
N ASN A 110 -10.78 6.28 -13.77
CA ASN A 110 -11.30 6.73 -12.49
C ASN A 110 -12.82 6.53 -12.44
N LEU A 111 -13.24 5.50 -11.71
CA LEU A 111 -14.66 5.14 -11.52
C LEU A 111 -15.22 5.68 -10.20
N ALA A 112 -14.36 6.24 -9.35
CA ALA A 112 -14.75 6.68 -8.02
C ALA A 112 -15.48 8.02 -8.06
N PRO A 113 -16.37 8.32 -7.09
CA PRO A 113 -17.03 9.61 -6.97
C PRO A 113 -16.02 10.78 -6.90
N ARG A 114 -16.45 11.98 -7.29
CA ARG A 114 -15.56 13.16 -7.27
C ARG A 114 -15.17 13.60 -5.86
N TYR A 115 -16.02 13.35 -4.87
CA TYR A 115 -15.78 13.66 -3.47
C TYR A 115 -16.47 12.65 -2.55
N ALA A 116 -15.96 12.51 -1.33
CA ALA A 116 -16.60 11.76 -0.25
C ALA A 116 -16.91 12.72 0.90
N ILE A 117 -17.95 12.41 1.66
CA ILE A 117 -18.32 13.18 2.85
C ILE A 117 -17.68 12.53 4.07
N ASP A 118 -16.90 13.33 4.80
CA ASP A 118 -16.29 12.93 6.06
C ASP A 118 -17.29 13.12 7.19
N ALA A 119 -18.19 12.14 7.32
CA ALA A 119 -19.15 12.08 8.41
C ALA A 119 -18.69 11.03 9.45
N PRO A 120 -18.82 11.32 10.75
CA PRO A 120 -18.60 10.33 11.80
C PRO A 120 -19.61 9.18 11.68
N ALA A 121 -19.28 7.99 12.19
CA ALA A 121 -20.09 6.78 12.04
C ALA A 121 -21.51 6.87 12.63
N ASP A 122 -21.75 7.85 13.50
CA ASP A 122 -23.04 8.13 14.14
C ASP A 122 -23.93 9.10 13.34
N ALA A 123 -23.47 9.62 12.19
CA ALA A 123 -24.23 10.52 11.34
C ALA A 123 -25.13 9.75 10.37
N HIS A 124 -26.42 9.65 10.70
CA HIS A 124 -27.43 8.97 9.88
C HIS A 124 -27.67 9.59 8.49
N ASP A 125 -27.35 10.87 8.31
CA ASP A 125 -27.64 11.64 7.11
C ASP A 125 -26.47 11.75 6.13
N GLY A 126 -25.30 11.19 6.48
CA GLY A 126 -24.11 11.20 5.62
C GLY A 126 -23.63 12.61 5.24
N SER A 127 -24.10 13.65 5.95
CA SER A 127 -23.78 15.06 5.71
C SER A 127 -22.83 15.55 6.79
N SER A 128 -22.00 16.56 6.47
CA SER A 128 -21.35 17.34 7.51
C SER A 128 -22.43 17.92 8.43
N ARG A 129 -22.29 17.74 9.75
CA ARG A 129 -23.24 18.31 10.72
C ARG A 129 -23.33 19.83 10.51
N PRO A 130 -24.52 20.43 10.58
CA PRO A 130 -24.65 21.88 10.46
C PRO A 130 -23.77 22.55 11.51
N THR A 131 -22.86 23.41 11.06
CA THR A 131 -22.03 24.21 11.98
C THR A 131 -22.88 25.32 12.56
N LEU A 132 -23.03 25.33 13.88
CA LEU A 132 -23.75 26.37 14.61
C LEU A 132 -22.78 27.13 15.50
N SER A 133 -22.99 28.44 15.62
CA SER A 133 -22.24 29.24 16.60
C SER A 133 -22.58 28.78 18.02
N LEU A 134 -21.64 28.96 18.96
CA LEU A 134 -21.89 28.61 20.37
C LEU A 134 -23.15 29.30 20.91
N SER A 135 -23.40 30.55 20.54
CA SER A 135 -24.63 31.27 20.88
C SER A 135 -25.89 30.59 20.31
N ALA A 136 -25.83 30.09 19.07
CA ALA A 136 -26.95 29.39 18.46
C ALA A 136 -27.21 28.04 19.15
N LEU A 137 -26.15 27.31 19.51
CA LEU A 137 -26.26 26.06 20.27
C LEU A 137 -26.88 26.30 21.65
N LEU A 138 -26.39 27.30 22.40
CA LEU A 138 -26.95 27.65 23.71
C LEU A 138 -28.45 27.97 23.61
N LYS A 139 -28.87 28.69 22.57
CA LYS A 139 -30.28 28.99 22.30
C LYS A 139 -31.08 27.73 21.95
N GLN A 140 -30.55 26.86 21.09
CA GLN A 140 -31.21 25.62 20.66
C GLN A 140 -31.46 24.67 21.83
N TYR A 141 -30.50 24.55 22.76
CA TYR A 141 -30.62 23.72 23.96
C TYR A 141 -31.30 24.43 25.15
N GLY A 142 -31.81 25.65 24.96
CA GLY A 142 -32.51 26.40 26.01
C GLY A 142 -31.63 26.84 27.19
N ILE A 143 -30.31 26.88 27.01
CA ILE A 143 -29.34 27.24 28.04
C ILE A 143 -29.28 28.77 28.15
N ARG A 144 -29.62 29.30 29.32
CA ARG A 144 -29.60 30.75 29.61
C ARG A 144 -28.18 31.24 29.93
N LEU A 145 -27.25 31.07 29.00
CA LEU A 145 -25.88 31.57 29.10
C LEU A 145 -25.52 32.35 27.84
N THR A 146 -24.71 33.38 28.01
CA THR A 146 -24.05 34.04 26.88
C THR A 146 -22.86 33.19 26.41
N ALA A 147 -22.51 33.27 25.14
CA ALA A 147 -21.34 32.57 24.61
C ALA A 147 -20.05 32.90 25.39
N ASN A 148 -19.89 34.14 25.85
CA ASN A 148 -18.72 34.55 26.64
C ASN A 148 -18.68 33.85 28.01
N GLN A 149 -19.81 33.77 28.71
CA GLN A 149 -19.90 33.01 29.96
C GLN A 149 -19.61 31.52 29.74
N ALA A 150 -20.12 30.94 28.65
CA ALA A 150 -19.84 29.56 28.29
C ALA A 150 -18.35 29.32 28.03
N TYR A 151 -17.67 30.20 27.28
CA TYR A 151 -16.23 30.10 27.08
C TYR A 151 -15.44 30.17 28.39
N HIS A 152 -15.80 31.06 29.32
CA HIS A 152 -15.16 31.11 30.63
C HIS A 152 -15.35 29.83 31.45
N GLN A 153 -16.51 29.16 31.35
CA GLN A 153 -16.71 27.86 31.99
C GLN A 153 -15.86 26.77 31.33
N MET A 154 -15.76 26.76 30.00
CA MET A 154 -14.91 25.83 29.27
C MET A 154 -13.43 25.98 29.59
N VAL A 155 -12.97 27.21 29.86
CA VAL A 155 -11.60 27.49 30.34
C VAL A 155 -11.37 26.89 31.73
N LYS A 156 -12.33 27.02 32.65
CA LYS A 156 -12.24 26.40 34.00
C LYS A 156 -12.16 24.88 33.92
N LEU A 157 -12.76 24.29 32.90
CA LEU A 157 -12.71 22.86 32.62
C LEU A 157 -11.47 22.43 31.80
N GLY A 158 -10.60 23.38 31.41
CA GLY A 158 -9.40 23.09 30.62
C GLY A 158 -9.64 22.78 29.15
N ILE A 159 -10.85 23.00 28.63
CA ILE A 159 -11.26 22.64 27.25
C ILE A 159 -10.80 23.71 26.24
N VAL A 160 -10.77 24.98 26.66
CA VAL A 160 -10.47 26.13 25.81
C VAL A 160 -9.46 27.03 26.51
N GLU A 161 -8.55 27.62 25.75
CA GLU A 161 -7.62 28.65 26.22
C GLU A 161 -7.82 29.97 25.45
N GLN A 162 -7.43 31.09 26.07
CA GLN A 162 -7.47 32.40 25.42
C GLN A 162 -6.11 32.70 24.80
N ARG A 163 -6.08 32.86 23.47
CA ARG A 163 -4.88 33.25 22.73
C ARG A 163 -5.00 34.66 22.19
N GLU A 164 -3.84 35.25 21.92
CA GLU A 164 -3.73 36.60 21.39
C GLU A 164 -2.99 36.57 20.07
N ARG A 165 -3.39 37.44 19.13
CA ARG A 165 -2.68 37.65 17.87
C ARG A 165 -2.54 39.11 17.56
N TYR A 166 -1.49 39.45 16.81
CA TYR A 166 -1.34 40.77 16.24
C TYR A 166 -2.48 41.07 15.25
N SER A 167 -3.04 42.27 15.32
CA SER A 167 -4.12 42.72 14.43
C SER A 167 -4.05 44.24 14.25
N ARG A 168 -3.89 44.67 13.00
CA ARG A 168 -3.78 46.09 12.61
C ARG A 168 -4.99 46.96 12.98
N THR A 169 -6.14 46.33 13.24
CA THR A 169 -7.43 46.99 13.51
C THR A 169 -7.88 46.86 14.96
N ALA A 170 -7.13 46.15 15.80
CA ALA A 170 -7.48 45.96 17.21
C ALA A 170 -6.84 47.02 18.10
N ILE A 171 -7.45 47.26 19.26
CA ILE A 171 -6.89 48.13 20.30
C ILE A 171 -5.53 47.56 20.72
N ASN A 172 -4.51 48.42 20.82
CA ASN A 172 -3.12 48.05 21.09
C ASN A 172 -2.51 47.06 20.08
N ASN A 173 -3.07 46.98 18.86
CA ASN A 173 -2.72 46.01 17.84
C ASN A 173 -2.85 44.53 18.28
N ILE A 174 -3.63 44.24 19.33
CA ILE A 174 -3.78 42.88 19.88
C ILE A 174 -5.24 42.47 19.85
N LYS A 175 -5.54 41.32 19.22
CA LYS A 175 -6.87 40.71 19.21
C LYS A 175 -6.84 39.39 19.97
N LYS A 176 -7.68 39.29 21.00
CA LYS A 176 -7.91 38.06 21.77
C LYS A 176 -8.92 37.16 21.05
N PHE A 177 -8.70 35.86 21.09
CA PHE A 177 -9.61 34.84 20.58
C PHE A 177 -9.52 33.57 21.41
N TRP A 178 -10.52 32.71 21.29
CA TRP A 178 -10.58 31.42 21.98
C TRP A 178 -10.03 30.32 21.08
N SER A 179 -9.23 29.40 21.62
CA SER A 179 -8.75 28.19 20.93
C SER A 179 -8.95 26.95 21.80
N LEU A 180 -9.14 25.79 21.17
CA LEU A 180 -9.18 24.51 21.89
C LEU A 180 -7.79 24.21 22.47
N THR A 181 -7.75 23.70 23.69
CA THR A 181 -6.52 23.21 24.32
C THR A 181 -6.03 21.97 23.56
N ALA A 182 -4.73 21.91 23.26
CA ALA A 182 -4.09 20.78 22.58
C ALA A 182 -3.79 19.62 23.53
#